data_AF-A0A9D9WC91-F1
#
_entry.id   AF-A0A9D9WC91-F1
#
_cell.length_a   1.000
_cell.length_b   1.000
_cell.length_c   1.000
_cell.angle_alpha   90.00
_cell.angle_beta   90.00
_cell.angle_gamma   90.00
#
_symmetry.space_group_name_H-M   'P 1'
#
loop_
_entity.id
_entity.type
_entity.pdbx_description
1 polymer ?
#
loop_
_entity_poly.entity_id
_entity_poly.type
_entity_poly.pdbx_seq_one_letter_code
_entity_poly.pdbx_strand_id
1 'polypeptide(L)'
;MGFFDNNGLVDLLKNYLKTQFELVKLDIQERLEALLERIFKFVILAFAVGIGVLFLLHGIANMINAYLGSPFWGHLIVSGACFIVGGILVASFRKPTDDVEYEVEEIVEEDITADESDTE
;
A
#
# COMPACT_ATOMS: atom_id res chain seq x y z
N MET A 1 -42.62 -32.33 33.92
CA MET A 1 -41.26 -32.14 34.49
C MET A 1 -40.28 -32.86 33.59
N GLY A 2 -39.20 -32.19 33.18
CA GLY A 2 -38.12 -32.80 32.37
C GLY A 2 -37.86 -32.19 30.98
N PHE A 3 -38.26 -30.93 30.70
CA PHE A 3 -37.86 -30.26 29.45
C PHE A 3 -36.41 -29.73 29.46
N PHE A 4 -35.70 -29.93 30.57
CA PHE A 4 -34.30 -29.53 30.77
C PHE A 4 -33.43 -30.77 30.97
N ASP A 5 -33.38 -31.66 29.97
CA ASP A 5 -32.25 -32.58 29.90
C ASP A 5 -31.01 -31.74 29.57
N ASN A 6 -30.18 -31.52 30.59
CA ASN A 6 -28.92 -30.79 30.50
C ASN A 6 -28.07 -31.25 29.29
N ASN A 7 -28.13 -32.55 28.97
CA ASN A 7 -27.50 -33.13 27.79
C ASN A 7 -28.04 -32.60 26.45
N GLY A 8 -29.34 -32.35 26.31
CA GLY A 8 -29.95 -31.89 25.06
C GLY A 8 -29.60 -30.45 24.72
N LEU A 9 -29.56 -29.55 25.71
CA LEU A 9 -29.10 -28.17 25.54
C LEU A 9 -27.61 -28.12 25.20
N VAL A 10 -26.79 -28.95 25.85
CA VAL A 10 -25.36 -29.06 25.55
C VAL A 10 -25.13 -29.58 24.13
N ASP A 11 -25.94 -30.53 23.66
CA ASP A 11 -25.79 -31.09 22.32
C ASP A 11 -26.26 -30.13 21.21
N LEU A 12 -27.34 -29.38 21.45
CA LEU A 12 -27.78 -28.29 20.57
C LEU A 12 -26.75 -27.15 20.52
N LEU A 13 -26.20 -26.75 21.68
CA LEU A 13 -25.15 -25.74 21.78
C LEU A 13 -23.86 -26.21 21.07
N LYS A 14 -23.48 -27.48 21.23
CA LYS A 14 -22.30 -28.06 20.58
C LYS A 14 -22.46 -28.13 19.07
N ASN A 15 -23.64 -28.50 18.58
CA ASN A 15 -23.95 -28.48 17.15
C ASN A 15 -23.95 -27.05 16.60
N TYR A 16 -24.51 -26.09 17.32
CA TYR A 16 -24.48 -24.68 16.96
C TYR A 16 -23.05 -24.12 16.91
N LEU A 17 -22.22 -24.38 17.93
CA LEU A 17 -20.81 -23.98 17.93
C LEU A 17 -20.05 -24.65 16.79
N LYS A 18 -20.31 -25.93 16.51
CA LYS A 18 -19.68 -26.64 15.40
C LYS A 18 -19.99 -25.96 14.07
N THR A 19 -21.25 -25.61 13.83
CA THR A 19 -21.67 -24.87 12.65
C THR A 19 -21.04 -23.48 12.61
N GLN A 20 -21.01 -22.73 13.73
CA GLN A 20 -20.35 -21.42 13.79
C GLN A 20 -18.85 -21.50 13.49
N PHE A 21 -18.14 -22.51 14.00
CA PHE A 21 -16.73 -22.73 13.65
C PHE A 21 -16.55 -23.05 12.17
N GLU A 22 -17.48 -23.81 11.58
CA GLU A 22 -17.46 -24.14 10.15
C GLU A 22 -17.69 -22.91 9.28
N LEU A 23 -18.67 -22.06 9.64
CA LEU A 23 -18.89 -20.76 8.98
C LEU A 23 -17.71 -19.80 9.14
N VAL A 24 -17.15 -19.68 10.36
CA VAL A 24 -15.99 -18.81 10.63
C VAL A 24 -14.75 -19.28 9.85
N LYS A 25 -14.52 -20.59 9.79
CA LYS A 25 -13.41 -21.13 8.98
C LYS A 25 -13.58 -20.79 7.51
N LEU A 26 -14.81 -20.91 6.99
CA LEU A 26 -15.12 -20.63 5.60
C LEU A 26 -14.95 -19.13 5.27
N ASP A 27 -15.46 -18.24 6.12
CA ASP A 27 -15.30 -16.78 5.97
C ASP A 27 -13.82 -16.36 6.04
N ILE A 28 -13.02 -16.97 6.94
CA ILE A 28 -11.57 -16.74 7.00
C ILE A 28 -10.90 -17.19 5.70
N GLN A 29 -11.28 -18.34 5.14
CA GLN A 29 -10.72 -18.82 3.87
C GLN A 29 -11.04 -17.89 2.70
N GLU A 30 -12.30 -17.47 2.56
CA GLU A 30 -12.71 -16.54 1.51
C GLU A 30 -11.97 -15.19 1.62
N ARG A 31 -11.84 -14.65 2.84
CA ARG A 31 -11.09 -13.40 3.09
C ARG A 31 -9.61 -13.57 2.82
N LEU A 32 -9.01 -14.69 3.23
CA LEU A 32 -7.60 -14.98 2.97
C LEU A 32 -7.33 -15.14 1.48
N GLU A 33 -8.21 -15.81 0.73
CA GLU A 33 -8.07 -16.00 -0.71
C GLU A 33 -8.13 -14.67 -1.46
N ALA A 34 -9.10 -13.82 -1.12
CA ALA A 34 -9.21 -12.48 -1.71
C ALA A 34 -8.00 -11.58 -1.39
N LEU A 35 -7.49 -11.63 -0.15
CA LEU A 35 -6.29 -10.89 0.23
C LEU A 35 -5.04 -11.46 -0.44
N LEU A 36 -4.91 -12.79 -0.48
CA LEU A 36 -3.78 -13.49 -1.06
C LEU A 36 -3.69 -13.20 -2.56
N GLU A 37 -4.81 -13.25 -3.30
CA GLU A 37 -4.84 -12.95 -4.73
C GLU A 37 -4.32 -11.54 -5.01
N ARG A 38 -4.78 -10.55 -4.23
CA ARG A 38 -4.34 -9.16 -4.37
C ARG A 38 -2.87 -8.99 -4.03
N ILE A 39 -2.43 -9.56 -2.90
CA ILE A 39 -1.03 -9.47 -2.44
C ILE A 39 -0.10 -10.18 -3.42
N PHE A 40 -0.48 -11.33 -3.95
CA PHE A 40 0.37 -12.12 -4.84
C PHE A 40 0.69 -11.38 -6.15
N LYS A 41 -0.32 -10.77 -6.78
CA LYS A 41 -0.14 -9.93 -7.98
C LYS A 41 0.75 -8.73 -7.67
N PHE A 42 0.51 -8.07 -6.53
CA PHE A 42 1.31 -6.93 -6.10
C PHE A 42 2.77 -7.30 -5.83
N VAL A 43 3.02 -8.41 -5.13
CA VAL A 43 4.37 -8.88 -4.81
C VAL A 43 5.14 -9.22 -6.08
N ILE A 44 4.53 -9.92 -7.03
CA ILE A 44 5.20 -10.24 -8.30
C ILE A 44 5.55 -8.96 -9.07
N LEU A 45 4.61 -8.02 -9.16
CA LEU A 45 4.85 -6.76 -9.86
C LEU A 45 5.94 -5.94 -9.15
N ALA A 46 5.84 -5.76 -7.84
CA ALA A 46 6.82 -5.05 -7.03
C ALA A 46 8.20 -5.71 -7.11
N PHE A 47 8.26 -7.04 -7.18
CA PHE A 47 9.51 -7.78 -7.34
C PHE A 47 10.12 -7.57 -8.72
N ALA A 48 9.33 -7.67 -9.78
CA ALA A 48 9.80 -7.44 -11.15
C ALA A 48 10.30 -6.01 -11.34
N VAL A 49 9.52 -5.02 -10.87
CA VAL A 49 9.90 -3.60 -10.90
C VAL A 49 11.12 -3.35 -10.01
N GLY A 50 11.14 -3.90 -8.80
CA GLY A 50 12.23 -3.73 -7.85
C GLY A 50 13.56 -4.23 -8.41
N ILE A 51 13.58 -5.42 -9.00
CA ILE A 51 14.78 -5.95 -9.68
C ILE A 51 15.16 -5.06 -10.86
N GLY A 52 14.19 -4.66 -11.70
CA GLY A 52 14.46 -3.79 -12.84
C GLY A 52 15.12 -2.48 -12.43
N VAL A 53 14.61 -1.83 -11.38
CA VAL A 53 15.17 -0.59 -10.84
C VAL A 53 16.58 -0.81 -10.27
N LEU A 54 16.81 -1.90 -9.54
CA LEU A 54 18.14 -2.22 -9.00
C LEU A 54 19.17 -2.40 -10.12
N PHE A 55 18.82 -3.16 -11.17
CA PHE A 55 19.70 -3.35 -12.33
C PHE A 55 19.91 -2.05 -13.12
N LEU A 56 18.88 -1.21 -13.23
CA LEU A 56 19.00 0.09 -13.88
C LEU A 56 19.97 0.99 -13.12
N LEU A 57 19.84 1.10 -11.79
CA LEU A 57 20.77 1.84 -10.94
C LEU A 57 22.20 1.31 -11.05
N HIS A 58 22.35 -0.01 -11.05
CA HIS A 58 23.64 -0.66 -11.24
C HIS A 58 24.24 -0.35 -12.62
N GLY A 59 23.42 -0.36 -13.68
CA GLY A 59 23.82 0.03 -15.03
C GLY A 59 24.28 1.49 -15.12
N ILE A 60 23.55 2.42 -14.50
CA ILE A 60 23.95 3.84 -14.42
C ILE A 60 25.27 3.97 -13.68
N ALA A 61 25.43 3.30 -12.54
CA ALA A 61 26.67 3.32 -11.77
C ALA A 61 27.85 2.82 -12.62
N ASN A 62 27.64 1.76 -13.41
CA ASN A 62 28.67 1.21 -14.26
C ASN A 62 29.01 2.13 -15.46
N MET A 63 28.01 2.82 -16.01
CA MET A 63 28.23 3.83 -17.06
C MET A 63 29.07 5.00 -16.54
N ILE A 64 28.79 5.48 -15.33
CA ILE A 64 29.58 6.54 -14.67
C ILE A 64 31.00 6.05 -14.36
N ASN A 65 31.14 4.83 -13.86
CA ASN A 65 32.44 4.20 -13.61
C ASN A 65 33.31 4.17 -14.88
N ALA A 66 32.72 3.79 -16.02
CA ALA A 66 33.42 3.75 -17.30
C ALA A 66 33.93 5.13 -17.73
N TYR A 67 33.15 6.19 -17.44
CA TYR A 67 33.53 7.57 -17.77
C TYR A 67 34.62 8.11 -16.84
N LEU A 68 34.61 7.74 -15.56
CA LEU A 68 35.62 8.17 -14.57
C LEU A 68 36.90 7.32 -14.58
N GLY A 69 36.91 6.20 -15.31
CA GLY A 69 38.05 5.28 -15.35
C GLY A 69 38.34 4.57 -14.02
N SER A 70 37.39 4.58 -13.08
CA SER A 70 37.52 3.96 -11.77
C SER A 70 36.29 3.11 -11.45
N PRO A 71 36.46 1.88 -10.92
CA PRO A 71 35.35 0.95 -10.70
C PRO A 71 34.45 1.29 -9.52
N PHE A 72 34.80 2.29 -8.70
CA PHE A 72 34.11 2.55 -7.43
C PHE A 72 33.27 3.84 -7.41
N TRP A 73 33.71 4.88 -8.13
CA TRP A 73 33.14 6.22 -8.01
C TRP A 73 31.68 6.34 -8.46
N GLY A 74 31.30 5.64 -9.52
CA GLY A 74 29.93 5.60 -10.02
C GLY A 74 28.95 5.00 -9.03
N HIS A 75 29.36 4.00 -8.24
CA HIS A 75 28.50 3.44 -7.19
C HIS A 75 28.33 4.41 -6.02
N LEU A 76 29.38 5.15 -5.68
CA LEU A 76 29.35 6.13 -4.58
C LEU A 76 28.45 7.33 -4.95
N ILE A 77 28.54 7.82 -6.18
CA ILE A 77 27.69 8.91 -6.68
C ILE A 77 26.23 8.47 -6.75
N VAL A 78 25.95 7.30 -7.33
CA VAL A 78 24.58 6.80 -7.47
C VAL A 78 23.94 6.51 -6.11
N SER A 79 24.69 5.92 -5.18
CA SER A 79 24.17 5.70 -3.82
C SER A 79 23.93 7.01 -3.07
N GLY A 80 24.82 7.99 -3.18
CA GLY A 80 24.62 9.33 -2.62
C GLY A 80 23.37 10.02 -3.16
N ALA A 81 23.16 9.99 -4.48
CA ALA A 81 21.95 10.52 -5.10
C ALA A 81 20.69 9.80 -4.60
N CYS A 82 20.75 8.47 -4.48
CA CYS A 82 19.63 7.67 -3.98
C CYS A 82 19.29 7.98 -2.52
N PHE A 83 20.30 8.24 -1.68
CA PHE A 83 20.09 8.68 -0.28
C PHE A 83 19.48 10.07 -0.19
N ILE A 84 19.87 11.01 -1.05
CA ILE A 84 19.27 12.35 -1.09
C ILE A 84 17.80 12.24 -1.50
N VAL A 85 17.50 11.53 -2.59
CA VAL A 85 16.13 11.33 -3.06
C VAL A 85 15.30 10.61 -2.00
N GLY A 86 15.82 9.54 -1.40
CA GLY A 86 15.15 8.81 -0.32
C GLY A 86 14.93 9.66 0.93
N GLY A 87 15.90 10.50 1.30
CA GLY A 87 15.78 11.47 2.39
C GLY A 87 14.71 12.52 2.13
N ILE A 88 14.64 13.05 0.91
CA ILE A 88 13.58 13.99 0.48
C ILE A 88 12.22 13.30 0.52
N LEU A 89 12.12 12.07 0.03
CA LEU A 89 10.87 11.28 0.06
C LEU A 89 10.38 11.07 1.49
N VAL A 90 11.29 10.67 2.40
CA VAL A 90 10.97 10.51 3.82
C VAL A 90 10.59 11.85 4.47
N ALA A 91 11.24 12.95 4.10
CA ALA A 91 10.88 14.28 4.58
C ALA A 91 9.52 14.76 4.01
N SER A 92 9.22 14.44 2.75
CA SER A 92 7.97 14.79 2.07
C SER A 92 6.78 14.01 2.63
N PHE A 93 6.97 12.73 2.97
CA PHE A 93 5.95 11.93 3.67
C PHE A 93 5.76 12.37 5.14
N ARG A 94 6.64 13.23 5.66
CA ARG A 94 6.52 13.86 6.98
C ARG A 94 5.96 15.27 6.91
N LYS A 95 5.77 15.85 5.72
CA LYS A 95 4.89 17.00 5.60
C LYS A 95 3.47 16.49 5.84
N PRO A 96 2.76 16.99 6.86
CA PRO A 96 1.35 16.71 6.99
C PRO A 96 0.68 17.08 5.68
N THR A 97 -0.28 16.27 5.29
CA THR A 97 -1.23 16.47 4.20
C THR A 97 -2.03 17.75 4.43
N ASP A 98 -1.39 18.92 4.42
CA ASP A 98 -2.04 20.22 4.58
C ASP A 98 -1.95 21.01 3.25
N ASP A 99 -0.97 20.72 2.38
CA ASP A 99 -0.74 21.49 1.14
C ASP A 99 -1.79 21.24 0.04
N VAL A 100 -2.60 20.16 0.13
CA VAL A 100 -3.65 19.85 -0.86
C VAL A 100 -4.99 20.49 -0.50
N GLU A 101 -5.22 20.85 0.77
CA GLU A 101 -6.49 21.43 1.22
C GLU A 101 -6.61 22.91 0.79
N TYR A 102 -5.50 23.67 0.80
CA TYR A 102 -5.46 25.06 0.34
C TYR A 102 -5.68 25.21 -1.18
N GLU A 103 -5.15 24.29 -2.00
CA GLU A 103 -5.30 24.38 -3.46
C GLU A 103 -6.74 24.03 -3.89
N VAL A 104 -7.43 23.15 -3.16
CA VAL A 104 -8.84 22.80 -3.44
C VAL A 104 -9.79 23.91 -3.00
N GLU A 105 -9.52 24.58 -1.88
CA GLU A 105 -10.37 25.67 -1.37
C GLU A 105 -10.29 26.92 -2.26
N GLU A 106 -9.10 27.25 -2.79
CA GLU A 106 -8.90 28.36 -3.73
C GLU A 106 -9.60 28.11 -5.08
N ILE A 107 -9.55 26.89 -5.61
CA ILE A 107 -10.24 26.51 -6.86
C ILE A 107 -11.77 26.53 -6.66
N VAL A 108 -12.26 26.15 -5.49
CA VAL A 108 -13.71 26.15 -5.19
C VAL A 108 -14.24 27.57 -5.03
N GLU A 109 -13.53 28.49 -4.37
CA GLU A 109 -13.95 29.90 -4.30
C GLU A 109 -13.93 30.58 -5.68
N GLU A 110 -12.96 30.29 -6.54
CA GLU A 110 -12.90 30.85 -7.90
C GLU A 110 -14.07 30.35 -8.77
N ASP A 111 -14.46 29.08 -8.68
CA ASP A 111 -15.57 28.51 -9.45
C ASP A 111 -16.95 29.01 -8.96
N ILE A 112 -17.12 29.20 -7.63
CA ILE A 112 -18.37 29.75 -7.07
C ILE A 112 -18.53 31.24 -7.42
N THR A 113 -17.45 32.02 -7.43
CA THR A 113 -17.50 33.46 -7.76
C THR A 113 -17.62 33.72 -9.26
N ALA A 114 -17.14 32.81 -10.11
CA ALA A 114 -17.33 32.90 -11.55
C ALA A 114 -18.80 32.67 -11.96
N ASP A 115 -19.49 31.69 -11.38
CA ASP A 115 -20.88 31.34 -11.71
C ASP A 115 -21.90 32.43 -11.27
N GLU A 116 -21.65 33.15 -10.16
CA GLU A 116 -22.53 34.25 -9.74
C GLU A 116 -22.38 35.52 -10.60
N SER A 117 -21.26 35.70 -11.32
CA SER A 117 -21.02 36.90 -12.13
C SER A 117 -21.71 36.91 -13.50
N ASP A 118 -22.19 35.76 -13.97
CA ASP A 118 -22.86 35.61 -15.28
C ASP A 118 -24.40 35.74 -15.20
N THR A 119 -24.96 36.09 -14.03
CA THR A 119 -26.43 36.17 -13.82
C THR A 119 -26.99 37.58 -13.57
N GLU A 120 -26.22 38.66 -13.77
CA GLU A 120 -26.74 40.04 -13.76
C GLU A 120 -27.00 40.62 -15.17
#